data_AF-A0A1D1Y8I3-F1
#
_entry.id   AF-A0A1D1Y8I3-F1
#
_cell.length_a   1.000
_cell.length_b   1.000
_cell.length_c   1.000
_cell.angle_alpha   90.00
_cell.angle_beta   90.00
_cell.angle_gamma   90.00
#
_symmetry.space_group_name_H-M   'P 1'
#
loop_
_entity.id
_entity.type
_entity.pdbx_description
1 polymer ?
#
loop_
_entity_poly.entity_id
_entity_poly.type
_entity_poly.pdbx_seq_one_letter_code
_entity_poly.pdbx_strand_id
1 'polypeptide(L)'
;GKETDPHPLFIRWSRKFSAEYDAAALTPGSKYAFAFPLMLKGESTEGWKEVVTLKVVLPDGQDYPTTTVDPNDIPLNSDKNFQSGVFAVTKSEGKITLNVITEQGRNLKSALVVGDIGLVPH
;
A
#
# COMPACT_ATOMS: atom_id res chain seq x y z
N GLY A 1 -11.42 41.96 -23.58
CA GLY A 1 -11.55 40.50 -23.56
C GLY A 1 -11.41 40.03 -22.13
N LYS A 2 -12.27 39.13 -21.66
CA LYS A 2 -12.07 38.51 -20.34
C LYS A 2 -10.92 37.53 -20.48
N GLU A 3 -9.79 37.86 -19.87
CA GLU A 3 -8.68 36.96 -19.65
C GLU A 3 -9.25 35.75 -18.89
N THR A 4 -9.20 34.58 -19.53
CA THR A 4 -9.63 33.34 -18.90
C THR A 4 -8.55 32.98 -17.91
N ASP A 5 -8.91 32.95 -16.63
CA ASP A 5 -8.04 32.50 -15.55
C ASP A 5 -7.44 31.15 -15.97
N PRO A 6 -6.10 31.01 -16.11
CA PRO A 6 -5.51 29.76 -16.50
C PRO A 6 -5.76 28.75 -15.38
N HIS A 7 -6.74 27.86 -15.55
CA HIS A 7 -6.91 26.71 -14.67
C HIS A 7 -5.62 25.88 -14.73
N PRO A 8 -4.84 25.80 -13.63
CA PRO A 8 -3.61 25.04 -13.65
C PRO A 8 -3.96 23.57 -13.91
N LEU A 9 -3.36 22.99 -14.94
CA LEU A 9 -3.43 21.54 -15.16
C LEU A 9 -2.63 20.86 -14.04
N PHE A 10 -3.32 20.09 -13.20
CA PHE A 10 -2.69 19.28 -12.17
C PHE A 10 -2.56 17.84 -12.68
N ILE A 11 -1.33 17.33 -12.71
CA ILE A 11 -1.09 15.91 -12.94
C ILE A 11 -1.13 15.21 -11.58
N ARG A 12 -2.04 14.25 -11.45
CA ARG A 12 -2.05 13.24 -10.41
C ARG A 12 -1.92 11.88 -11.06
N TRP A 13 -1.18 10.99 -10.42
CA TRP A 13 -1.04 9.61 -10.87
C TRP A 13 -1.31 8.68 -9.70
N SER A 14 -1.83 7.50 -10.00
CA SER A 14 -2.01 6.44 -9.03
C SER A 14 -1.14 5.24 -9.41
N ARG A 15 -0.59 4.58 -8.39
CA ARG A 15 0.11 3.30 -8.52
C ARG A 15 -0.49 2.32 -7.53
N LYS A 16 -0.54 1.06 -7.97
CA LYS A 16 -1.00 -0.08 -7.20
C LYS A 16 -0.01 -1.22 -7.38
N PHE A 17 0.47 -1.75 -6.27
CA PHE A 17 1.23 -2.99 -6.19
C PHE A 17 0.33 -4.04 -5.56
N SER A 18 0.32 -5.26 -6.10
CA SER A 18 -0.49 -6.36 -5.59
C SER A 18 0.36 -7.58 -5.31
N ALA A 19 0.12 -8.22 -4.18
CA ALA A 19 0.64 -9.54 -3.86
C ALA A 19 -0.53 -10.46 -3.51
N GLU A 20 -0.49 -11.68 -4.07
CA GLU A 20 -1.52 -12.68 -3.87
C GLU A 20 -0.96 -13.86 -3.08
N TYR A 21 -1.78 -14.35 -2.15
CA TYR A 21 -1.46 -15.47 -1.29
C TYR A 21 -2.58 -16.49 -1.32
N ASP A 22 -2.20 -17.77 -1.34
CA ASP A 22 -3.19 -18.84 -1.33
C ASP A 22 -3.75 -19.03 0.09
N ALA A 23 -5.07 -18.89 0.23
CA ALA A 23 -5.73 -19.09 1.52
C ALA A 23 -5.62 -20.55 1.99
N ALA A 24 -5.40 -21.50 1.08
CA ALA A 24 -5.24 -22.92 1.41
C ALA A 24 -3.95 -23.20 2.21
N ALA A 25 -2.98 -22.29 2.16
CA ALA A 25 -1.74 -22.40 2.93
C ALA A 25 -1.88 -21.89 4.38
N LEU A 26 -3.05 -21.38 4.77
CA LEU A 26 -3.30 -20.77 6.07
C LEU A 26 -4.27 -21.60 6.90
N THR A 27 -4.19 -21.45 8.22
CA THR A 27 -5.07 -22.14 9.16
C THR A 27 -6.43 -21.42 9.21
N PRO A 28 -7.55 -22.09 8.88
CA PRO A 28 -8.87 -21.50 9.01
C PRO A 28 -9.18 -21.06 10.44
N GLY A 29 -9.77 -19.87 10.60
CA GLY A 29 -10.07 -19.23 11.87
C GLY A 29 -8.90 -18.49 12.52
N SER A 30 -7.65 -18.68 12.05
CA SER A 30 -6.49 -17.96 12.55
C SER A 30 -6.41 -16.54 11.98
N LYS A 31 -5.74 -15.66 12.72
CA LYS A 31 -5.53 -14.26 12.36
C LYS A 31 -4.12 -14.06 11.79
N TYR A 32 -4.04 -13.22 10.78
CA TYR A 32 -2.80 -12.91 10.07
C TYR A 32 -2.74 -11.42 9.73
N ALA A 33 -1.54 -10.92 9.47
CA ALA A 33 -1.31 -9.64 8.81
C ALA A 33 -0.24 -9.81 7.73
N PHE A 34 -0.28 -8.97 6.70
CA PHE A 34 0.86 -8.84 5.81
C PHE A 34 1.95 -8.02 6.51
N ALA A 35 3.21 -8.43 6.32
CA ALA A 35 4.39 -7.70 6.76
C ALA A 35 5.34 -7.51 5.58
N PHE A 36 5.85 -6.29 5.39
CA PHE A 36 6.73 -5.94 4.29
C PHE A 36 7.51 -4.66 4.58
N PRO A 37 8.74 -4.53 4.06
CA PRO A 37 9.47 -3.28 4.13
C PRO A 37 8.97 -2.29 3.07
N LEU A 38 8.88 -1.02 3.46
CA LEU A 38 8.75 0.11 2.55
C LEU A 38 9.99 1.00 2.66
N MET A 39 10.37 1.59 1.53
CA MET A 39 11.38 2.64 1.47
C MET A 39 11.02 3.67 0.39
N LEU A 40 11.48 4.91 0.59
CA LEU A 40 11.55 5.91 -0.47
C LEU A 40 12.97 5.92 -1.03
N LYS A 41 13.14 5.48 -2.27
CA LYS A 41 14.45 5.43 -2.93
C LYS A 41 14.65 6.67 -3.82
N GLY A 42 15.60 7.53 -3.48
CA GLY A 42 15.88 8.75 -4.25
C GLY A 42 16.63 9.84 -3.47
N GLU A 43 16.44 11.09 -3.88
CA GLU A 43 17.16 12.26 -3.36
C GLU A 43 16.55 12.79 -2.06
N SER A 44 15.21 12.81 -1.96
CA SER A 44 14.48 13.31 -0.79
C SER A 44 13.05 12.77 -0.73
N THR A 45 12.34 13.07 0.37
CA THR A 45 10.90 12.80 0.54
C THR A 45 10.03 13.93 -0.03
N GLU A 46 10.61 14.92 -0.71
CA GLU A 46 9.86 16.04 -1.28
C GLU A 46 8.84 15.55 -2.31
N GLY A 47 7.65 16.17 -2.26
CA GLY A 47 6.54 15.88 -3.16
C GLY A 47 5.58 14.81 -2.64
N TRP A 48 6.02 13.93 -1.74
CA TRP A 48 5.15 12.97 -1.08
C TRP A 48 4.22 13.68 -0.10
N LYS A 49 2.91 13.66 -0.37
CA LYS A 49 1.91 14.37 0.43
C LYS A 49 0.72 13.51 0.82
N GLU A 50 0.38 12.56 -0.02
CA GLU A 50 -0.74 11.66 0.22
C GLU A 50 -0.24 10.37 0.89
N VAL A 51 -1.11 9.77 1.69
CA VAL A 51 -0.82 8.51 2.38
C VAL A 51 -0.65 7.34 1.41
N VAL A 52 0.11 6.34 1.82
CA VAL A 52 0.12 5.02 1.18
C VAL A 52 -0.96 4.16 1.82
N THR A 53 -1.87 3.65 1.00
CA THR A 53 -3.00 2.83 1.41
C THR A 53 -2.65 1.36 1.32
N LEU A 54 -2.83 0.61 2.41
CA LEU A 54 -2.67 -0.84 2.49
C LEU A 54 -4.06 -1.47 2.61
N LYS A 55 -4.47 -2.19 1.58
CA LYS A 55 -5.80 -2.78 1.48
C LYS A 55 -5.70 -4.29 1.30
N VAL A 56 -6.30 -5.04 2.22
CA VAL A 56 -6.41 -6.50 2.13
C VAL A 56 -7.79 -6.86 1.58
N VAL A 57 -7.80 -7.76 0.58
CA VAL A 57 -9.01 -8.33 -0.01
C VAL A 57 -8.99 -9.84 0.27
N LEU A 58 -10.06 -10.35 0.88
CA LEU A 58 -10.22 -11.76 1.18
C LEU A 58 -10.79 -12.54 -0.02
N PRO A 59 -10.72 -13.88 -0.03
CA PRO A 59 -11.17 -14.69 -1.16
C PRO A 59 -12.66 -14.54 -1.51
N ASP A 60 -13.48 -14.12 -0.56
CA ASP A 60 -14.90 -13.81 -0.77
C ASP A 60 -15.16 -12.41 -1.35
N GLY A 61 -14.10 -11.66 -1.65
CA GLY A 61 -14.16 -10.29 -2.14
C GLY A 61 -14.40 -9.25 -1.04
N GLN A 62 -14.44 -9.66 0.23
CA GLN A 62 -14.57 -8.72 1.33
C GLN A 62 -13.29 -7.91 1.51
N ASP A 63 -13.44 -6.59 1.55
CA ASP A 63 -12.38 -5.68 1.93
C ASP A 63 -12.21 -5.67 3.45
N TYR A 64 -10.99 -5.88 3.92
CA TYR A 64 -10.65 -5.71 5.33
C TYR A 64 -10.27 -4.26 5.63
N PRO A 65 -10.44 -3.77 6.89
CA PRO A 65 -9.99 -2.45 7.32
C PRO A 65 -8.68 -2.00 6.69
N THR A 66 -8.78 -0.90 5.98
CA THR A 66 -7.66 -0.24 5.34
C THR A 66 -6.70 0.33 6.38
N THR A 67 -5.42 0.07 6.23
CA THR A 67 -4.35 0.75 6.98
C THR A 67 -3.72 1.81 6.08
N THR A 68 -3.39 2.96 6.63
CA THR A 68 -2.68 4.01 5.91
C THR A 68 -1.32 4.25 6.54
N VAL A 69 -0.31 4.49 5.70
CA VAL A 69 1.05 4.85 6.11
C VAL A 69 1.29 6.30 5.69
N ASP A 70 1.67 7.14 6.65
CA ASP A 70 2.14 8.49 6.36
C ASP A 70 3.48 8.39 5.61
N PRO A 71 3.66 9.07 4.46
CA PRO A 71 4.94 9.04 3.75
C PRO A 71 6.12 9.53 4.60
N ASN A 72 5.90 10.36 5.63
CA ASN A 72 6.95 10.80 6.56
C ASN A 72 7.43 9.67 7.48
N ASP A 73 6.63 8.62 7.66
CA ASP A 73 7.03 7.43 8.41
C ASP A 73 7.89 6.47 7.59
N ILE A 74 7.94 6.64 6.26
CA ILE A 74 8.72 5.81 5.34
C ILE A 74 10.12 6.43 5.19
N PRO A 75 11.18 5.73 5.62
CA PRO A 75 12.52 6.28 5.55
C PRO A 75 13.03 6.44 4.11
N LEU A 76 13.89 7.43 3.93
CA LEU A 76 14.62 7.68 2.69
C LEU A 76 15.85 6.77 2.63
N ASN A 77 16.00 6.00 1.54
CA ASN A 77 17.14 5.15 1.22
C ASN A 77 17.49 4.07 2.26
N SER A 78 16.59 3.76 3.19
CA SER A 78 16.67 2.59 4.07
C SER A 78 15.30 1.96 4.19
N ASP A 79 15.24 0.72 4.69
CA ASP A 79 14.00 -0.03 4.81
C ASP A 79 13.42 0.09 6.22
N LYS A 80 12.09 0.19 6.32
CA LYS A 80 11.33 0.02 7.56
C LYS A 80 10.16 -0.92 7.32
N ASN A 81 9.96 -1.87 8.23
CA ASN A 81 8.84 -2.81 8.16
C ASN A 81 7.52 -2.16 8.55
N PHE A 82 6.49 -2.45 7.77
CA PHE A 82 5.11 -2.07 8.01
C PHE A 82 4.23 -3.32 8.00
N GLN A 83 3.03 -3.19 8.56
CA GLN A 83 2.03 -4.23 8.56
C GLN A 83 0.69 -3.71 8.05
N SER A 84 -0.06 -4.59 7.39
CA SER A 84 -1.48 -4.35 7.12
C SER A 84 -2.31 -4.46 8.40
N GLY A 85 -3.61 -4.15 8.31
CA GLY A 85 -4.59 -4.58 9.29
C GLY A 85 -4.58 -6.11 9.45
N VAL A 86 -4.89 -6.56 10.68
CA VAL A 86 -5.00 -7.98 11.04
C VAL A 86 -6.33 -8.52 10.56
N PHE A 87 -6.34 -9.62 9.81
CA PHE A 87 -7.55 -10.25 9.26
C PHE A 87 -7.64 -11.73 9.66
N ALA A 88 -8.85 -12.27 9.71
CA ALA A 88 -9.09 -13.68 9.96
C ALA A 88 -9.37 -14.43 8.64
N VAL A 89 -8.79 -15.61 8.49
CA VAL A 89 -9.01 -16.46 7.31
C VAL A 89 -10.19 -17.37 7.59
N THR A 90 -11.36 -17.08 7.03
CA THR A 90 -12.59 -17.86 7.26
C THR A 90 -12.82 -18.94 6.19
N LYS A 91 -12.24 -18.76 5.01
CA LYS A 91 -12.28 -19.72 3.89
C LYS A 91 -10.86 -20.13 3.52
N SER A 92 -10.65 -21.42 3.31
CA SER A 92 -9.37 -22.01 2.89
C SER A 92 -9.19 -22.08 1.37
N GLU A 93 -10.13 -21.56 0.59
CA GLU A 93 -10.08 -21.61 -0.87
C GLU A 93 -10.04 -20.20 -1.47
N GLY A 94 -9.19 -20.02 -2.49
CA GLY A 94 -9.03 -18.77 -3.23
C GLY A 94 -7.82 -17.95 -2.79
N LYS A 95 -7.77 -16.69 -3.25
CA LYS A 95 -6.63 -15.80 -3.04
C LYS A 95 -6.95 -14.69 -2.05
N ILE A 96 -6.01 -14.44 -1.14
CA ILE A 96 -5.96 -13.23 -0.32
C ILE A 96 -5.01 -12.26 -1.02
N THR A 97 -5.46 -11.03 -1.26
CA THR A 97 -4.66 -10.04 -1.98
C THR A 97 -4.34 -8.86 -1.08
N LEU A 98 -3.05 -8.55 -0.94
CA LEU A 98 -2.60 -7.25 -0.46
C LEU A 98 -2.50 -6.28 -1.64
N ASN A 99 -3.05 -5.08 -1.49
CA ASN A 99 -2.85 -3.97 -2.41
C ASN A 99 -2.18 -2.82 -1.67
N VAL A 100 -1.02 -2.39 -2.17
CA VAL A 100 -0.32 -1.18 -1.73
C VAL A 100 -0.57 -0.10 -2.77
N ILE A 101 -1.30 0.94 -2.39
CA ILE A 101 -1.84 1.93 -3.31
C ILE A 101 -1.34 3.31 -2.90
N THR A 102 -0.92 4.12 -3.87
CA THR A 102 -0.61 5.53 -3.63
C THR A 102 -1.12 6.38 -4.78
N GLU A 103 -1.64 7.55 -4.46
CA GLU A 103 -2.01 8.60 -5.42
C GLU A 103 -1.15 9.81 -5.09
N GLN A 104 -0.34 10.30 -6.03
CA GLN A 104 0.56 11.42 -5.76
C GLN A 104 0.46 12.48 -6.84
N GLY A 105 0.87 13.69 -6.48
CA GLY A 105 1.05 14.78 -7.42
C GLY A 105 2.36 14.69 -8.19
N ARG A 106 2.82 15.83 -8.69
CA ARG A 106 4.10 16.00 -9.37
C ARG A 106 5.27 16.21 -8.40
N ASN A 107 6.48 16.25 -8.96
CA ASN A 107 7.73 16.63 -8.28
C ASN A 107 8.18 15.68 -7.16
N LEU A 108 7.82 14.40 -7.24
CA LEU A 108 8.46 13.41 -6.38
C LEU A 108 9.96 13.35 -6.66
N LYS A 109 10.75 13.36 -5.60
CA LYS A 109 12.22 13.20 -5.65
C LYS A 109 12.69 11.80 -5.26
N SER A 110 11.75 10.87 -5.14
CA SER A 110 12.01 9.47 -4.81
C SER A 110 10.87 8.59 -5.32
N ALA A 111 11.16 7.30 -5.46
CA ALA A 111 10.18 6.26 -5.78
C ALA A 111 9.85 5.44 -4.53
N LEU A 112 8.58 5.08 -4.35
CA LEU A 112 8.18 4.08 -3.36
C LEU A 112 8.64 2.71 -3.85
N VAL A 113 9.40 2.02 -3.01
CA VAL A 113 9.76 0.62 -3.19
C VAL A 113 9.02 -0.18 -2.13
N VAL A 114 8.34 -1.23 -2.60
CA VAL A 114 7.71 -2.25 -1.76
C VAL A 114 8.61 -3.48 -1.86
N GLY A 115 9.20 -3.90 -0.75
CA GLY A 115 10.05 -5.10 -0.74
C GLY A 115 9.22 -6.37 -0.62
N ASP A 116 9.90 -7.46 -0.24
CA ASP A 116 9.28 -8.77 -0.16
C ASP A 116 8.14 -8.79 0.86
N ILE A 117 6.99 -9.25 0.40
CA ILE A 117 5.77 -9.33 1.20
C ILE A 117 5.70 -10.72 1.80
N GLY A 118 5.43 -10.79 3.11
CA GLY A 118 5.15 -12.03 3.83
C GLY A 118 3.84 -11.95 4.61
N LEU A 119 3.32 -13.11 5.01
CA LEU A 119 2.21 -13.22 5.97
C LEU A 119 2.75 -13.66 7.33
N VAL A 120 2.31 -12.98 8.38
CA VAL A 120 2.69 -13.28 9.77
C VAL A 120 1.45 -13.63 10.61
N PRO A 121 1.51 -14.67 11.46
CA PRO A 121 0.44 -14.99 12.42
C PRO A 121 0.27 -13.90 13.48
N HIS A 122 -0.96 -13.76 14.02
CA HIS A 122 -1.32 -12.78 15.05
C HIS A 122 -2.14 -13.37 16.19
#